data_AF-A0AAD8IYK1-F1
#
_entry.id   AF-A0AAD8IYK1-F1
#
_cell.length_a   1.000
_cell.length_b   1.000
_cell.length_c   1.000
_cell.angle_alpha   90.00
_cell.angle_beta   90.00
_cell.angle_gamma   90.00
#
_symmetry.space_group_name_H-M   'P 1'
#
loop_
_entity.id
_entity.type
_entity.pdbx_description
1 polymer ?
#
loop_
_entity_poly.entity_id
_entity_poly.type
_entity_poly.pdbx_seq_one_letter_code
_entity_poly.pdbx_strand_id
1 'polypeptide(L)'
;MAIEEIRVKKTIPFDYLQKGLEMSFDQVERLKDIQLRGLQSRRKLCLVLDLDHTLLHTNFRQNPNINAASHDDIFEWKAMGKVYFTKLRPFVRNFLEEASHMFTLYVYTMGSRNYAHIVTDFLDPQGVYFGKRVISREDCTTPGQKGLDVVPVDPSAVVVLDDTEPVWKGYFANLLLIEKYDYFSQMELDESEDQGGLSYALEVLTKLHSVYFDWYDNFMDCDVRELLDTRWEEIIDDQGVGMGTCASEMRCGKRERRVMVDDDCSSVTKKQRIC
;
A
#
# COMPACT_ATOMS: atom_id res chain seq x y z
N MET A 1 20.59 30.07 32.35
CA MET A 1 21.25 29.86 31.04
C MET A 1 20.81 28.49 30.56
N ALA A 2 20.26 28.47 29.35
CA ALA A 2 19.49 27.36 28.80
C ALA A 2 20.27 26.05 28.83
N ILE A 3 19.61 25.00 29.33
CA ILE A 3 19.85 23.65 28.86
C ILE A 3 19.39 23.71 27.40
N GLU A 4 20.33 23.87 26.47
CA GLU A 4 20.09 23.56 25.07
C GLU A 4 19.68 22.09 25.05
N GLU A 5 18.38 21.86 25.02
CA GLU A 5 17.82 20.59 24.59
C GLU A 5 18.52 20.25 23.29
N ILE A 6 19.38 19.24 23.34
CA ILE A 6 19.80 18.49 22.16
C ILE A 6 18.52 17.83 21.65
N ARG A 7 17.68 18.62 20.98
CA ARG A 7 16.62 18.14 20.12
C ARG A 7 17.39 17.51 18.98
N VAL A 8 17.68 16.22 19.12
CA VAL A 8 18.20 15.40 18.01
C VAL A 8 17.21 15.66 16.88
N LYS A 9 17.58 16.55 15.95
CA LYS A 9 16.81 16.80 14.74
C LYS A 9 16.95 15.51 13.95
N LYS A 10 16.06 14.56 14.22
CA LYS A 10 15.97 13.32 13.46
C LYS A 10 15.51 13.75 12.07
N THR A 11 16.43 13.73 11.13
CA THR A 11 16.14 13.92 9.72
C THR A 11 15.49 12.67 9.17
N ILE A 12 14.75 12.81 8.08
CA ILE A 12 14.19 11.72 7.30
C ILE A 12 15.04 11.59 6.02
N PRO A 13 15.57 10.41 5.70
CA PRO A 13 16.33 10.19 4.48
C PRO A 13 15.41 10.11 3.26
N PHE A 14 15.84 10.71 2.15
CA PHE A 14 15.19 10.65 0.83
C PHE A 14 16.21 10.22 -0.23
N ASP A 15 17.03 9.22 0.11
CA ASP A 15 18.11 8.70 -0.73
C ASP A 15 17.64 8.26 -2.12
N TYR A 16 16.41 7.73 -2.20
CA TYR A 16 15.77 7.34 -3.45
C TYR A 16 15.55 8.52 -4.43
N LEU A 17 15.36 9.75 -3.93
CA LEU A 17 15.25 10.95 -4.77
C LEU A 17 16.63 11.51 -5.16
N GLN A 18 17.52 11.56 -4.18
CA GLN A 18 18.89 12.00 -4.35
C GLN A 18 19.74 11.43 -3.22
N LYS A 19 20.83 10.74 -3.58
CA LYS A 19 21.75 10.15 -2.62
C LYS A 19 22.27 11.19 -1.62
N GLY A 20 22.14 10.89 -0.32
CA GLY A 20 22.53 11.75 0.79
C GLY A 20 21.54 12.87 1.08
N LEU A 21 20.36 12.89 0.45
CA LEU A 21 19.33 13.87 0.76
C LEU A 21 18.65 13.51 2.09
N GLU A 22 18.72 14.45 3.02
CA GLU A 22 18.05 14.38 4.30
C GLU A 22 17.22 15.64 4.51
N MET A 23 16.01 15.47 5.05
CA MET A 23 15.12 16.60 5.34
C MET A 23 14.68 16.55 6.81
N SER A 24 14.61 17.72 7.44
CA SER A 24 13.98 17.83 8.76
C SER A 24 12.46 17.63 8.67
N PHE A 25 11.82 17.24 9.76
CA PHE A 25 10.36 17.10 9.82
C PHE A 25 9.62 18.35 9.30
N ASP A 26 10.01 19.54 9.74
CA ASP A 26 9.37 20.80 9.30
C ASP A 26 9.50 21.02 7.78
N GLN A 27 10.59 20.56 7.15
CA GLN A 27 10.74 20.62 5.70
C GLN A 27 9.86 19.59 5.00
N VAL A 28 9.75 18.38 5.55
CA VAL A 28 8.87 17.32 5.02
C VAL A 28 7.41 17.74 5.08
N GLU A 29 6.94 18.29 6.21
CA GLU A 29 5.56 18.74 6.37
C GLU A 29 5.22 19.87 5.37
N ARG A 30 6.11 20.87 5.23
CA ARG A 30 5.94 21.91 4.19
C ARG A 30 5.92 21.33 2.78
N LEU A 31 6.74 20.32 2.52
CA LEU A 31 6.78 19.67 1.22
C LEU A 31 5.47 18.90 0.95
N LYS A 32 4.93 18.21 1.94
CA LYS A 32 3.62 17.53 1.84
C LYS A 32 2.51 18.50 1.47
N ASP A 33 2.44 19.66 2.13
CA ASP A 33 1.46 20.70 1.80
C ASP A 33 1.56 21.17 0.35
N ILE A 34 2.79 21.40 -0.13
CA ILE A 34 3.05 21.82 -1.52
C ILE A 34 2.65 20.72 -2.50
N GLN A 35 3.04 19.47 -2.22
CA GLN A 35 2.73 18.33 -3.09
C GLN A 35 1.22 18.04 -3.12
N LEU A 36 0.53 18.11 -1.97
CA LEU A 36 -0.91 17.94 -1.89
C LEU A 36 -1.64 18.96 -2.78
N ARG A 37 -1.33 20.26 -2.64
CA ARG A 37 -1.91 21.31 -3.50
C ARG A 37 -1.60 21.08 -4.97
N GLY A 38 -0.37 20.69 -5.29
CA GLY A 38 0.05 20.38 -6.66
C GLY A 38 -0.67 19.17 -7.26
N LEU A 39 -0.96 18.15 -6.46
CA LEU A 39 -1.76 16.98 -6.84
C LEU A 39 -3.21 17.37 -7.09
N GLN A 40 -3.84 18.06 -6.13
CA GLN A 40 -5.23 18.54 -6.25
C GLN A 40 -5.42 19.43 -7.49
N SER A 41 -4.50 20.36 -7.76
CA SER A 41 -4.56 21.24 -8.94
C SER A 41 -4.51 20.48 -10.28
N ARG A 42 -3.90 19.30 -10.31
CA ARG A 42 -3.82 18.42 -11.48
C ARG A 42 -4.90 17.34 -11.47
N ARG A 43 -5.83 17.39 -10.51
CA ARG A 43 -6.81 16.33 -10.23
C ARG A 43 -6.16 14.96 -10.09
N LYS A 44 -5.05 14.88 -9.37
CA LYS A 44 -4.35 13.63 -9.06
C LYS A 44 -4.29 13.35 -7.57
N LEU A 45 -4.18 12.07 -7.22
CA LEU A 45 -3.82 11.57 -5.90
C LEU A 45 -2.42 10.93 -5.95
N CYS A 46 -1.94 10.35 -4.85
CA CYS A 46 -0.72 9.55 -4.80
C CYS A 46 -1.07 8.08 -4.61
N LEU A 47 -0.48 7.20 -5.42
CA LEU A 47 -0.63 5.75 -5.30
C LEU A 47 0.74 5.12 -5.03
N VAL A 48 0.86 4.47 -3.89
CA VAL A 48 2.05 3.71 -3.48
C VAL A 48 1.79 2.23 -3.75
N LEU A 49 2.65 1.62 -4.57
CA LEU A 49 2.51 0.24 -5.03
C LEU A 49 3.61 -0.63 -4.44
N ASP A 50 3.26 -1.78 -3.85
CA ASP A 50 4.23 -2.84 -3.60
C ASP A 50 4.63 -3.56 -4.90
N LEU A 51 5.70 -4.35 -4.87
CA LEU A 51 6.19 -5.12 -6.01
C LEU A 51 5.84 -6.60 -5.90
N ASP A 52 6.57 -7.33 -5.06
CA ASP A 52 6.41 -8.77 -4.88
C ASP A 52 5.02 -9.10 -4.37
N HIS A 53 4.39 -10.10 -4.96
CA HIS A 53 3.05 -10.56 -4.63
C HIS A 53 1.91 -9.54 -4.84
N THR A 54 2.24 -8.33 -5.31
CA THR A 54 1.27 -7.30 -5.68
C THR A 54 1.24 -7.04 -7.18
N LEU A 55 2.32 -6.55 -7.79
CA LEU A 55 2.42 -6.27 -9.23
C LEU A 55 3.13 -7.38 -10.03
N LEU A 56 3.92 -8.20 -9.35
CA LEU A 56 4.73 -9.25 -9.94
C LEU A 56 5.07 -10.31 -8.91
N HIS A 57 5.59 -11.44 -9.35
CA HIS A 57 6.16 -12.45 -8.48
C HIS A 57 7.56 -12.77 -8.97
N THR A 58 8.56 -12.62 -8.10
CA THR A 58 9.93 -13.07 -8.35
C THR A 58 10.23 -14.33 -7.56
N ASN A 59 10.82 -15.34 -8.20
CA ASN A 59 11.31 -16.53 -7.51
C ASN A 59 12.69 -16.95 -8.04
N PHE A 60 13.52 -17.49 -7.15
CA PHE A 60 14.76 -18.14 -7.53
C PHE A 60 14.48 -19.65 -7.61
N ARG A 61 14.40 -20.21 -8.83
CA ARG A 61 14.27 -21.67 -9.00
C ARG A 61 15.08 -22.17 -10.18
N GLN A 62 15.71 -23.32 -9.98
CA GLN A 62 16.23 -24.17 -11.06
C GLN A 62 15.03 -24.90 -11.69
N ASN A 63 14.23 -24.23 -12.52
CA ASN A 63 13.14 -24.90 -13.21
C ASN A 63 13.44 -24.96 -14.72
N PRO A 64 13.88 -26.11 -15.26
CA PRO A 64 14.32 -26.24 -16.65
C PRO A 64 13.19 -26.08 -17.68
N ASN A 65 11.93 -25.97 -17.24
CA ASN A 65 10.76 -25.97 -18.12
C ASN A 65 10.12 -24.57 -18.33
N ILE A 66 10.63 -23.51 -17.69
CA ILE A 66 10.15 -22.14 -17.97
C ILE A 66 11.01 -21.57 -19.08
N ASN A 67 10.46 -21.52 -20.28
CA ASN A 67 11.10 -20.81 -21.39
C ASN A 67 10.68 -19.33 -21.33
N ALA A 68 11.44 -18.50 -20.61
CA ALA A 68 11.16 -17.06 -20.55
C ALA A 68 11.07 -16.42 -21.95
N ALA A 69 11.80 -16.93 -22.94
CA ALA A 69 11.75 -16.41 -24.31
C ALA A 69 10.41 -16.64 -25.03
N SER A 70 9.51 -17.48 -24.49
CA SER A 70 8.17 -17.69 -25.05
C SER A 70 7.06 -16.88 -24.37
N HIS A 71 7.41 -16.02 -23.40
CA HIS A 71 6.47 -15.20 -22.64
C HIS A 71 6.96 -13.75 -22.59
N ASP A 72 6.11 -12.79 -22.91
CA ASP A 72 6.42 -11.35 -22.89
C ASP A 72 6.35 -10.73 -21.48
N ASP A 73 5.87 -11.51 -20.52
CA ASP A 73 5.66 -11.14 -19.12
C ASP A 73 6.51 -11.95 -18.13
N ILE A 74 7.40 -12.83 -18.61
CA ILE A 74 8.37 -13.58 -17.79
C ILE A 74 9.79 -13.15 -18.15
N PHE A 75 10.55 -12.72 -17.13
CA PHE A 75 11.92 -12.24 -17.27
C PHE A 75 12.90 -13.13 -16.50
N GLU A 76 13.90 -13.66 -17.19
CA GLU A 76 15.07 -14.31 -16.56
C GLU A 76 16.16 -13.26 -16.31
N TRP A 77 16.67 -13.19 -15.09
CA TRP A 77 17.77 -12.30 -14.74
C TRP A 77 18.68 -12.90 -13.67
N LYS A 78 19.89 -12.33 -13.53
CA LYS A 78 20.93 -12.87 -12.65
C LYS A 78 21.41 -11.83 -11.67
N ALA A 79 21.51 -12.20 -10.40
CA ALA A 79 22.14 -11.39 -9.36
C ALA A 79 22.81 -12.28 -8.32
N MET A 80 23.98 -11.85 -7.84
CA MET A 80 24.73 -12.55 -6.78
C MET A 80 24.95 -14.05 -7.06
N GLY A 81 25.17 -14.43 -8.32
CA GLY A 81 25.37 -15.82 -8.74
C GLY A 81 24.12 -16.70 -8.77
N LYS A 82 22.92 -16.12 -8.59
CA LYS A 82 21.63 -16.82 -8.69
C LYS A 82 20.87 -16.37 -9.92
N VAL A 83 20.09 -17.28 -10.49
CA VAL A 83 19.13 -17.02 -11.57
C VAL A 83 17.76 -16.81 -10.93
N TYR A 84 17.10 -15.74 -11.32
CA TYR A 84 15.77 -15.35 -10.89
C TYR A 84 14.84 -15.33 -12.10
N PHE A 85 13.58 -15.69 -11.85
CA PHE A 85 12.50 -15.50 -12.79
C PHE A 85 11.49 -14.54 -12.17
N THR A 86 11.11 -13.52 -12.92
CA THR A 86 10.08 -12.56 -12.54
C THR A 86 8.94 -12.68 -13.52
N LYS A 87 7.74 -13.00 -13.03
CA LYS A 87 6.49 -12.98 -13.78
C LYS A 87 5.73 -11.72 -13.40
N LEU A 88 5.35 -10.92 -14.39
CA LEU A 88 4.46 -9.78 -14.20
C LEU A 88 3.04 -10.28 -13.95
N ARG A 89 2.32 -9.66 -13.00
CA ARG A 89 0.91 -9.96 -12.79
C ARG A 89 0.13 -9.52 -14.02
N PRO A 90 -0.82 -10.33 -14.53
CA PRO A 90 -1.67 -9.93 -15.64
C PRO A 90 -2.36 -8.60 -15.40
N PHE A 91 -2.63 -7.87 -16.48
CA PHE A 91 -3.14 -6.50 -16.50
C PHE A 91 -2.20 -5.41 -15.98
N VAL A 92 -1.00 -5.72 -15.46
CA VAL A 92 -0.16 -4.70 -14.80
C VAL A 92 0.22 -3.52 -15.69
N ARG A 93 0.44 -3.73 -17.00
CA ARG A 93 0.83 -2.63 -17.91
C ARG A 93 -0.32 -1.65 -18.11
N ASN A 94 -1.53 -2.17 -18.38
CA ASN A 94 -2.75 -1.39 -18.49
C ASN A 94 -3.12 -0.72 -17.17
N PHE A 95 -2.98 -1.44 -16.04
CA PHE A 95 -3.15 -0.89 -14.70
C PHE A 95 -2.27 0.34 -14.48
N LEU A 96 -0.97 0.25 -14.79
CA LEU A 96 -0.04 1.38 -14.62
C LEU A 96 -0.38 2.55 -15.53
N GLU A 97 -0.75 2.29 -16.79
CA GLU A 97 -1.17 3.32 -17.75
C GLU A 97 -2.39 4.09 -17.21
N GLU A 98 -3.49 3.39 -16.92
CA GLU A 98 -4.75 4.01 -16.47
C GLU A 98 -4.60 4.66 -15.10
N ALA A 99 -3.95 4.00 -14.14
CA ALA A 99 -3.69 4.59 -12.83
C ALA A 99 -2.84 5.86 -12.94
N SER A 100 -1.91 5.94 -13.91
CA SER A 100 -1.08 7.13 -14.10
C SER A 100 -1.88 8.38 -14.48
N HIS A 101 -3.08 8.23 -15.05
CA HIS A 101 -3.96 9.36 -15.37
C HIS A 101 -4.52 10.02 -14.11
N MET A 102 -4.80 9.22 -13.07
CA MET A 102 -5.44 9.64 -11.83
C MET A 102 -4.46 9.82 -10.66
N PHE A 103 -3.30 9.18 -10.72
CA PHE A 103 -2.35 9.11 -9.62
C PHE A 103 -0.93 9.48 -10.04
N THR A 104 -0.17 10.03 -9.10
CA THR A 104 1.30 10.00 -9.16
C THR A 104 1.76 8.71 -8.52
N LEU A 105 2.45 7.87 -9.30
CA LEU A 105 2.82 6.51 -8.88
C LEU A 105 4.16 6.49 -8.16
N TYR A 106 4.19 5.78 -7.02
CA TYR A 106 5.38 5.42 -6.25
C TYR A 106 5.48 3.90 -6.15
N VAL A 107 6.69 3.37 -6.19
CA VAL A 107 6.99 2.01 -5.75
C VAL A 107 7.48 2.08 -4.31
N TYR A 108 6.99 1.18 -3.45
CA TYR A 108 7.52 0.98 -2.11
C TYR A 108 7.58 -0.52 -1.80
N THR A 109 8.78 -1.10 -1.88
CA THR A 109 9.04 -2.51 -1.62
C THR A 109 9.93 -2.76 -0.39
N MET A 110 9.73 -3.91 0.26
CA MET A 110 10.69 -4.47 1.24
C MET A 110 11.88 -5.20 0.59
N GLY A 111 11.96 -5.22 -0.74
CA GLY A 111 13.12 -5.67 -1.50
C GLY A 111 14.30 -4.68 -1.40
N SER A 112 15.50 -5.16 -1.76
CA SER A 112 16.68 -4.29 -1.82
C SER A 112 16.60 -3.30 -2.97
N ARG A 113 17.29 -2.15 -2.87
CA ARG A 113 17.34 -1.12 -3.93
C ARG A 113 17.74 -1.67 -5.30
N ASN A 114 18.76 -2.53 -5.35
CA ASN A 114 19.20 -3.13 -6.60
C ASN A 114 18.13 -4.03 -7.22
N TYR A 115 17.42 -4.79 -6.38
CA TYR A 115 16.29 -5.60 -6.82
C TYR A 115 15.14 -4.72 -7.36
N ALA A 116 14.76 -3.69 -6.59
CA ALA A 116 13.67 -2.78 -6.95
C ALA A 116 13.92 -2.17 -8.34
N HIS A 117 15.12 -1.64 -8.60
CA HIS A 117 15.46 -1.07 -9.91
C HIS A 117 15.34 -2.09 -11.05
N ILE A 118 15.85 -3.32 -10.87
CA ILE A 118 15.77 -4.36 -11.91
C ILE A 118 14.31 -4.66 -12.27
N VAL A 119 13.45 -4.88 -11.27
CA VAL A 119 12.06 -5.27 -11.55
C VAL A 119 11.19 -4.09 -12.00
N THR A 120 11.51 -2.87 -11.57
CA THR A 120 10.84 -1.67 -12.12
C THR A 120 11.18 -1.47 -13.58
N ASP A 121 12.36 -1.84 -14.06
CA ASP A 121 12.69 -1.76 -15.48
C ASP A 121 11.85 -2.73 -16.34
N PHE A 122 11.38 -3.85 -15.78
CA PHE A 122 10.45 -4.76 -16.47
C PHE A 122 9.03 -4.18 -16.57
N LEU A 123 8.60 -3.46 -15.52
CA LEU A 123 7.29 -2.81 -15.43
C LEU A 123 7.23 -1.53 -16.27
N ASP A 124 8.25 -0.67 -16.13
CA ASP A 124 8.32 0.69 -16.68
C ASP A 124 9.65 0.89 -17.45
N PRO A 125 9.87 0.18 -18.57
CA PRO A 125 11.14 0.21 -19.31
C PRO A 125 11.47 1.59 -19.90
N GLN A 126 10.47 2.47 -20.04
CA GLN A 126 10.64 3.83 -20.56
C GLN A 126 10.73 4.88 -19.44
N GLY A 127 10.59 4.48 -18.18
CA GLY A 127 10.65 5.38 -17.02
C GLY A 127 9.54 6.43 -16.99
N VAL A 128 8.37 6.13 -17.56
CA VAL A 128 7.25 7.07 -17.69
C VAL A 128 6.43 7.18 -16.40
N TYR A 129 6.41 6.12 -15.59
CA TYR A 129 5.51 5.99 -14.44
C TYR A 129 6.17 6.33 -13.11
N PHE A 130 7.37 5.80 -12.85
CA PHE A 130 7.99 5.92 -11.53
C PHE A 130 9.10 6.97 -11.47
N GLY A 131 9.91 7.07 -12.52
CA GLY A 131 11.13 7.88 -12.50
C GLY A 131 11.97 7.55 -11.26
N LYS A 132 12.21 8.55 -10.38
CA LYS A 132 12.96 8.35 -9.13
C LYS A 132 12.12 7.83 -7.95
N ARG A 133 10.81 7.68 -8.10
CA ARG A 133 9.87 7.38 -7.00
C ARG A 133 9.86 5.88 -6.65
N VAL A 134 11.04 5.31 -6.39
CA VAL A 134 11.24 3.89 -6.07
C VAL A 134 11.88 3.78 -4.70
N ILE A 135 11.05 3.51 -3.69
CA ILE A 135 11.43 3.38 -2.28
C ILE A 135 11.71 1.91 -2.01
N SER A 136 12.92 1.59 -1.51
CA SER A 136 13.31 0.22 -1.18
C SER A 136 13.44 0.04 0.33
N ARG A 137 13.77 -1.19 0.77
CA ARG A 137 13.98 -1.50 2.18
C ARG A 137 15.03 -0.61 2.85
N GLU A 138 16.05 -0.19 2.10
CA GLU A 138 17.10 0.70 2.57
C GLU A 138 16.60 2.11 2.90
N ASP A 139 15.43 2.51 2.39
CA ASP A 139 14.80 3.80 2.66
C ASP A 139 13.82 3.74 3.86
N CYS A 140 13.50 2.55 4.39
CA CYS A 140 12.61 2.42 5.55
C CYS A 140 13.20 3.08 6.80
N THR A 141 12.41 3.91 7.49
CA THR A 141 12.80 4.53 8.76
C THR A 141 12.59 3.62 9.97
N THR A 142 11.80 2.56 9.82
CA THR A 142 11.56 1.53 10.81
C THR A 142 11.85 0.15 10.22
N PRO A 143 12.74 -0.67 10.84
CA PRO A 143 13.06 -1.99 10.33
C PRO A 143 11.82 -2.88 10.19
N GLY A 144 11.66 -3.48 9.01
CA GLY A 144 10.56 -4.41 8.72
C GLY A 144 9.20 -3.77 8.54
N GLN A 145 9.11 -2.43 8.47
CA GLN A 145 7.86 -1.70 8.31
C GLN A 145 7.98 -0.68 7.17
N LYS A 146 6.86 -0.48 6.46
CA LYS A 146 6.68 0.60 5.50
C LYS A 146 5.99 1.78 6.19
N GLY A 147 6.41 2.99 5.87
CA GLY A 147 5.89 4.22 6.48
C GLY A 147 5.72 5.34 5.46
N LEU A 148 4.60 6.09 5.54
CA LEU A 148 4.37 7.23 4.66
C LEU A 148 5.20 8.48 5.05
N ASP A 149 6.08 8.38 6.05
CA ASP A 149 7.00 9.45 6.43
C ASP A 149 8.07 9.74 5.37
N VAL A 150 8.42 8.74 4.55
CA VAL A 150 9.34 8.89 3.41
C VAL A 150 8.64 9.21 2.09
N VAL A 151 7.30 9.29 2.08
CA VAL A 151 6.50 9.74 0.94
C VAL A 151 6.17 11.22 1.14
N PRO A 152 6.62 12.13 0.26
CA PRO A 152 6.47 13.57 0.47
C PRO A 152 5.06 14.09 0.12
N VAL A 153 4.02 13.31 0.41
CA VAL A 153 2.61 13.64 0.17
C VAL A 153 1.83 13.46 1.47
N ASP A 154 0.87 14.35 1.74
CA ASP A 154 0.00 14.20 2.90
C ASP A 154 -0.80 12.87 2.83
N PRO A 155 -0.84 12.06 3.90
CA PRO A 155 -1.57 10.79 3.90
C PRO A 155 -3.05 10.90 3.53
N SER A 156 -3.69 12.07 3.66
CA SER A 156 -5.08 12.29 3.21
C SER A 156 -5.26 12.14 1.70
N ALA A 157 -4.18 12.13 0.91
CA ALA A 157 -4.20 11.94 -0.54
C ALA A 157 -3.35 10.76 -1.02
N VAL A 158 -2.96 9.85 -0.12
CA VAL A 158 -2.14 8.67 -0.44
C VAL A 158 -2.95 7.39 -0.29
N VAL A 159 -3.08 6.63 -1.37
CA VAL A 159 -3.58 5.26 -1.35
C VAL A 159 -2.41 4.29 -1.49
N VAL A 160 -2.44 3.19 -0.76
CA VAL A 160 -1.45 2.11 -0.81
C VAL A 160 -2.11 0.86 -1.38
N LEU A 161 -1.48 0.22 -2.37
CA LEU A 161 -1.85 -1.11 -2.86
C LEU A 161 -0.75 -2.10 -2.51
N ASP A 162 -1.07 -3.06 -1.64
CA ASP A 162 -0.10 -4.02 -1.08
C ASP A 162 -0.85 -5.28 -0.62
N ASP A 163 -0.25 -6.46 -0.74
CA ASP A 163 -0.84 -7.74 -0.30
C ASP A 163 -0.60 -8.05 1.18
N THR A 164 0.28 -7.28 1.85
CA THR A 164 0.71 -7.56 3.22
C THR A 164 0.32 -6.43 4.18
N GLU A 165 -0.84 -6.55 4.82
CA GLU A 165 -1.31 -5.57 5.82
C GLU A 165 -0.31 -5.29 6.97
N PRO A 166 0.33 -6.28 7.61
CA PRO A 166 1.15 -6.05 8.81
C PRO A 166 2.36 -5.12 8.62
N VAL A 167 2.88 -4.94 7.40
CA VAL A 167 4.02 -4.05 7.15
C VAL A 167 3.64 -2.57 7.21
N TRP A 168 2.35 -2.23 7.08
CA TRP A 168 1.81 -0.86 7.10
C TRP A 168 1.30 -0.41 8.47
N LYS A 169 2.03 -0.78 9.54
CA LYS A 169 1.63 -0.44 10.90
C LYS A 169 1.47 1.07 11.09
N GLY A 170 0.25 1.50 11.44
CA GLY A 170 -0.09 2.92 11.63
C GLY A 170 -0.66 3.61 10.38
N TYR A 171 -0.69 2.92 9.24
CA TYR A 171 -1.21 3.41 7.97
C TYR A 171 -2.25 2.45 7.35
N PHE A 172 -2.88 1.60 8.17
CA PHE A 172 -3.90 0.64 7.70
C PHE A 172 -5.07 1.32 6.98
N ALA A 173 -5.45 2.53 7.39
CA ALA A 173 -6.53 3.28 6.75
C ALA A 173 -6.19 3.78 5.34
N ASN A 174 -4.91 3.76 4.96
CA ASN A 174 -4.47 4.09 3.59
C ASN A 174 -4.39 2.86 2.69
N LEU A 175 -4.53 1.64 3.24
CA LEU A 175 -4.26 0.39 2.56
C LEU A 175 -5.51 -0.14 1.85
N LEU A 176 -5.43 -0.23 0.53
CA LEU A 176 -6.23 -1.12 -0.30
C LEU A 176 -5.51 -2.47 -0.36
N LEU A 177 -5.98 -3.44 0.43
CA LEU A 177 -5.42 -4.79 0.46
C LEU A 177 -5.80 -5.54 -0.81
N ILE A 178 -4.81 -6.08 -1.52
CA ILE A 178 -5.00 -6.93 -2.71
C ILE A 178 -4.65 -8.38 -2.39
N GLU A 179 -5.29 -9.32 -3.11
CA GLU A 179 -4.91 -10.72 -3.02
C GLU A 179 -3.48 -10.95 -3.51
N LYS A 180 -2.78 -11.83 -2.79
CA LYS A 180 -1.41 -12.23 -3.07
C LYS A 180 -1.31 -12.90 -4.44
N TYR A 181 -0.44 -12.38 -5.29
CA TYR A 181 -0.09 -12.97 -6.58
C TYR A 181 1.03 -14.01 -6.42
N ASP A 182 0.72 -15.30 -6.58
CA ASP A 182 1.65 -16.40 -6.32
C ASP A 182 1.83 -17.36 -7.51
N TYR A 183 2.22 -16.83 -8.68
CA TYR A 183 2.42 -17.60 -9.92
C TYR A 183 3.26 -18.89 -9.77
N PHE A 184 4.45 -18.80 -9.15
CA PHE A 184 5.36 -19.94 -9.06
C PHE A 184 4.99 -21.01 -8.01
N SER A 185 3.95 -20.76 -7.19
CA SER A 185 3.42 -21.78 -6.26
C SER A 185 2.52 -22.82 -6.93
N GLN A 186 2.04 -22.54 -8.16
CA GLN A 186 1.08 -23.38 -8.91
C GLN A 186 -0.28 -23.60 -8.19
N MET A 187 -0.63 -22.76 -7.22
CA MET A 187 -1.95 -22.71 -6.60
C MET A 187 -2.72 -21.50 -7.15
N GLU A 188 -4.06 -21.64 -7.31
CA GLU A 188 -5.04 -20.63 -7.79
C GLU A 188 -4.44 -19.39 -8.45
N LEU A 189 -4.39 -19.41 -9.78
CA LEU A 189 -3.67 -18.43 -10.58
C LEU A 189 -4.58 -17.26 -10.99
N ASP A 190 -4.30 -16.08 -10.44
CA ASP A 190 -4.81 -14.79 -10.92
C ASP A 190 -4.15 -14.43 -12.27
N GLU A 191 -4.56 -15.13 -13.33
CA GLU A 191 -4.01 -14.95 -14.69
C GLU A 191 -5.00 -14.33 -15.69
N SER A 192 -6.08 -13.74 -15.20
CA SER A 192 -7.07 -13.04 -16.01
C SER A 192 -6.68 -11.56 -16.17
N GLU A 193 -6.72 -11.07 -17.40
CA GLU A 193 -6.47 -9.66 -17.73
C GLU A 193 -7.65 -8.75 -17.36
N ASP A 194 -8.88 -9.29 -17.27
CA ASP A 194 -10.12 -8.53 -17.13
C ASP A 194 -10.82 -8.74 -15.78
N GLN A 195 -10.60 -9.89 -15.13
CA GLN A 195 -11.24 -10.29 -13.87
C GLN A 195 -10.21 -10.58 -12.76
N GLY A 196 -8.96 -10.16 -12.96
CA GLY A 196 -7.89 -10.35 -12.00
C GLY A 196 -7.82 -9.28 -10.91
N GLY A 197 -6.95 -9.49 -9.92
CA GLY A 197 -6.85 -8.61 -8.75
C GLY A 197 -6.49 -7.16 -9.09
N LEU A 198 -5.68 -6.92 -10.14
CA LEU A 198 -5.33 -5.57 -10.58
C LEU A 198 -6.48 -4.87 -11.33
N SER A 199 -7.29 -5.62 -12.08
CA SER A 199 -8.48 -5.08 -12.73
C SER A 199 -9.46 -4.55 -11.66
N TYR A 200 -9.78 -5.39 -10.67
CA TYR A 200 -10.60 -5.00 -9.53
C TYR A 200 -10.02 -3.82 -8.74
N ALA A 201 -8.72 -3.84 -8.45
CA ALA A 201 -8.07 -2.73 -7.77
C ALA A 201 -8.18 -1.41 -8.56
N LEU A 202 -8.05 -1.43 -9.89
CA LEU A 202 -8.22 -0.25 -10.72
C LEU A 202 -9.64 0.31 -10.67
N GLU A 203 -10.66 -0.56 -10.67
CA GLU A 203 -12.06 -0.14 -10.54
C GLU A 203 -12.29 0.60 -9.22
N VAL A 204 -11.80 0.04 -8.10
CA VAL A 204 -11.87 0.68 -6.77
C VAL A 204 -11.14 2.02 -6.77
N LEU A 205 -9.91 2.07 -7.29
CA LEU A 205 -9.11 3.29 -7.36
C LEU A 205 -9.78 4.38 -8.22
N THR A 206 -10.41 3.99 -9.33
CA THR A 206 -11.13 4.91 -10.22
C THR A 206 -12.32 5.53 -9.49
N LYS A 207 -13.11 4.71 -8.78
CA LYS A 207 -14.27 5.19 -8.04
C LYS A 207 -13.87 6.05 -6.84
N LEU A 208 -12.84 5.65 -6.10
CA LEU A 208 -12.27 6.44 -5.00
C LEU A 208 -11.81 7.81 -5.50
N HIS A 209 -11.08 7.85 -6.63
CA HIS A 209 -10.62 9.10 -7.23
C HIS A 209 -11.79 10.02 -7.61
N SER A 210 -12.83 9.48 -8.27
CA SER A 210 -14.04 10.23 -8.61
C SER A 210 -14.70 10.82 -7.37
N VAL A 211 -14.97 10.01 -6.35
CA VAL A 211 -15.64 10.46 -5.12
C VAL A 211 -14.80 11.50 -4.38
N TYR A 212 -13.49 11.30 -4.29
CA TYR A 212 -12.57 12.27 -3.66
C TYR A 212 -12.69 13.64 -4.33
N PHE A 213 -12.63 13.69 -5.66
CA PHE A 213 -12.66 14.98 -6.35
C PHE A 213 -14.05 15.59 -6.44
N ASP A 214 -15.11 14.78 -6.49
CA ASP A 214 -16.48 15.27 -6.36
C ASP A 214 -16.68 15.95 -5.00
N TRP A 215 -16.16 15.38 -3.90
CA TRP A 215 -16.22 16.02 -2.59
C TRP A 215 -15.30 17.23 -2.49
N TYR A 216 -14.11 17.17 -3.09
CA TYR A 216 -13.14 18.27 -3.05
C TYR A 216 -13.72 19.54 -3.67
N ASP A 217 -14.42 19.38 -4.80
CA ASP A 217 -15.06 20.47 -5.51
C ASP A 217 -16.22 21.11 -4.70
N ASN A 218 -16.80 20.38 -3.73
CA ASN A 218 -17.93 20.84 -2.90
C ASN A 218 -17.53 21.33 -1.49
N PHE A 219 -16.55 20.69 -0.85
CA PHE A 219 -16.23 20.89 0.57
C PHE A 219 -14.77 21.29 0.84
N MET A 220 -13.89 21.17 -0.16
CA MET A 220 -12.44 21.47 -0.10
C MET A 220 -11.61 20.70 0.94
N ASP A 221 -12.22 19.79 1.70
CA ASP A 221 -11.56 18.90 2.65
C ASP A 221 -11.94 17.46 2.33
N CYS A 222 -10.95 16.64 1.99
CA CYS A 222 -11.15 15.25 1.56
C CYS A 222 -9.98 14.39 2.01
N ASP A 223 -10.31 13.22 2.55
CA ASP A 223 -9.35 12.26 3.06
C ASP A 223 -9.64 10.87 2.48
N VAL A 224 -8.71 10.33 1.69
CA VAL A 224 -8.85 9.00 1.10
C VAL A 224 -9.02 7.90 2.16
N ARG A 225 -8.57 8.13 3.40
CA ARG A 225 -8.69 7.16 4.50
C ARG A 225 -10.13 7.02 4.96
N GLU A 226 -10.90 8.10 4.96
CA GLU A 226 -12.33 8.07 5.27
C GLU A 226 -13.10 7.36 4.17
N LEU A 227 -12.71 7.60 2.92
CA LEU A 227 -13.27 6.90 1.77
C LEU A 227 -13.00 5.40 1.86
N LEU A 228 -11.75 4.99 2.11
CA LEU A 228 -11.34 3.58 2.20
C LEU A 228 -12.00 2.80 3.34
N ASP A 229 -12.43 3.47 4.42
CA ASP A 229 -13.16 2.86 5.53
C ASP A 229 -14.64 2.58 5.20
N THR A 230 -15.17 3.27 4.17
CA THR A 230 -16.52 2.98 3.65
C THR A 230 -16.51 1.62 2.96
N ARG A 231 -17.39 0.70 3.37
CA ARG A 231 -17.48 -0.66 2.80
C ARG A 231 -17.65 -0.62 1.27
N TRP A 232 -16.56 -0.87 0.55
CA TRP A 232 -16.53 -0.84 -0.92
C TRP A 232 -17.41 -1.88 -1.60
N GLU A 233 -17.75 -2.96 -0.88
CA GLU A 233 -18.67 -4.00 -1.35
C GLU A 233 -20.05 -3.45 -1.74
N GLU A 234 -20.56 -2.44 -1.03
CA GLU A 234 -21.85 -1.81 -1.33
C GLU A 234 -21.80 -0.89 -2.56
N ILE A 235 -20.59 -0.51 -2.99
CA ILE A 235 -20.34 0.51 -4.02
C ILE A 235 -20.06 -0.13 -5.39
N ILE A 236 -19.57 -1.37 -5.44
CA ILE A 236 -19.32 -2.13 -6.67
C ILE A 236 -20.59 -2.86 -7.14
N ASP A 237 -21.50 -3.22 -6.23
CA ASP A 237 -22.70 -4.00 -6.53
C ASP A 237 -23.79 -3.23 -7.30
N ASP A 238 -23.68 -1.90 -7.43
CA ASP A 238 -24.60 -1.06 -8.21
C ASP A 238 -24.46 -1.25 -9.74
N GLN A 239 -23.53 -2.11 -10.19
CA GLN A 239 -23.41 -2.57 -11.59
C GLN A 239 -23.76 -4.06 -11.83
N GLY A 240 -24.28 -4.78 -10.84
CA GLY A 240 -24.87 -6.11 -11.06
C GLY A 240 -23.89 -7.20 -11.53
N VAL A 241 -22.62 -7.12 -11.13
CA VAL A 241 -21.65 -8.22 -11.30
C VAL A 241 -21.46 -8.87 -9.94
N GLY A 242 -22.29 -9.86 -9.63
CA GLY A 242 -22.14 -10.67 -8.43
C GLY A 242 -20.84 -11.47 -8.48
N MET A 243 -19.87 -11.12 -7.63
CA MET A 243 -18.77 -12.02 -7.30
C MET A 243 -19.19 -12.99 -6.20
N GLY A 244 -18.95 -14.27 -6.48
CA GLY A 244 -19.16 -15.37 -5.55
C GLY A 244 -18.37 -15.17 -4.26
N THR A 245 -19.04 -15.44 -3.15
CA THR A 245 -18.54 -15.38 -1.79
C THR A 245 -17.28 -16.23 -1.59
N CYS A 246 -16.13 -15.59 -1.31
CA CYS A 246 -15.01 -16.20 -0.58
C CYS A 246 -14.06 -15.13 0.04
N ALA A 247 -14.57 -14.29 0.95
CA ALA A 247 -13.70 -13.46 1.80
C ALA A 247 -14.23 -13.25 3.24
N SER A 248 -15.25 -14.00 3.65
CA SER A 248 -15.96 -13.77 4.93
C SER A 248 -15.30 -14.39 6.16
N GLU A 249 -14.13 -15.04 6.07
CA GLU A 249 -13.56 -15.77 7.22
C GLU A 249 -12.32 -15.16 7.90
N MET A 250 -11.81 -13.98 7.50
CA MET A 250 -10.56 -13.46 8.10
C MET A 250 -10.63 -12.15 8.90
N ARG A 251 -11.79 -11.54 9.14
CA ARG A 251 -11.89 -10.32 9.97
C ARG A 251 -13.00 -10.30 11.04
N CYS A 252 -13.30 -11.45 11.65
CA CYS A 252 -14.04 -11.46 12.92
C CYS A 252 -13.13 -11.99 14.05
N GLY A 253 -12.32 -11.10 14.60
CA GLY A 253 -11.31 -11.45 15.61
C GLY A 253 -10.89 -10.27 16.47
N LYS A 254 -11.77 -9.88 17.40
CA LYS A 254 -11.50 -9.09 18.62
C LYS A 254 -11.29 -7.58 18.46
N ARG A 255 -12.31 -6.83 18.88
CA ARG A 255 -12.17 -5.67 19.78
C ARG A 255 -13.50 -5.37 20.50
N GLU A 256 -13.93 -6.29 21.35
CA GLU A 256 -14.89 -5.93 22.40
C GLU A 256 -14.16 -5.19 23.52
N ARG A 257 -14.46 -3.89 23.65
CA ARG A 257 -14.15 -3.10 24.84
C ARG A 257 -15.00 -3.63 25.99
N ARG A 258 -14.40 -4.44 26.88
CA ARG A 258 -14.99 -4.75 28.18
C ARG A 258 -14.74 -3.57 29.12
N VAL A 259 -15.77 -2.77 29.35
CA VAL A 259 -15.88 -1.89 30.51
C VAL A 259 -15.99 -2.80 31.73
N MET A 260 -15.02 -2.71 32.64
CA MET A 260 -15.09 -3.34 33.96
C MET A 260 -15.99 -2.47 34.82
N VAL A 261 -17.20 -2.96 35.10
CA VAL A 261 -18.00 -2.52 36.25
C VAL A 261 -17.95 -3.68 37.23
N ASP A 262 -17.27 -3.48 38.35
CA ASP A 262 -17.25 -4.42 39.46
C ASP A 262 -18.59 -4.34 40.19
N ASP A 263 -19.41 -5.37 40.03
CA ASP A 263 -20.57 -5.66 40.88
C ASP A 263 -20.52 -7.15 41.25
N ASP A 264 -20.09 -7.45 42.48
CA ASP A 264 -20.23 -8.78 43.07
C ASP A 264 -21.37 -8.78 44.10
N CYS A 265 -22.45 -9.45 43.71
CA CYS A 265 -23.58 -9.92 44.52
C CYS A 265 -23.06 -11.14 45.34
N SER A 266 -23.35 -11.40 46.61
CA SER A 266 -24.66 -11.51 47.23
C SER A 266 -24.53 -12.15 48.63
N SER A 267 -25.31 -11.61 49.58
CA SER A 267 -25.95 -12.23 50.74
C SER A 267 -25.53 -13.61 51.27
N VAL A 268 -25.22 -13.69 52.59
CA VAL A 268 -25.81 -14.70 53.51
C VAL A 268 -25.98 -14.13 54.94
N THR A 269 -27.21 -14.29 55.41
CA THR A 269 -27.91 -14.10 56.70
C THR A 269 -27.21 -14.10 58.08
N LYS A 270 -27.83 -13.29 58.97
CA LYS A 270 -28.37 -13.54 60.34
C LYS A 270 -27.60 -13.04 61.58
N LYS A 271 -28.35 -12.19 62.30
CA LYS A 271 -28.63 -12.15 63.75
C LYS A 271 -27.78 -11.26 64.70
N GLN A 272 -28.55 -10.34 65.31
CA GLN A 272 -28.62 -9.99 66.74
C GLN A 272 -27.75 -8.87 67.30
N ARG A 273 -28.47 -7.80 67.73
CA ARG A 273 -28.39 -6.98 68.97
C ARG A 273 -26.98 -6.61 69.48
N ILE A 274 -26.69 -5.37 69.87
CA ILE A 274 -27.13 -4.70 71.12
C ILE A 274 -26.60 -3.24 71.08
N CYS A 275 -27.40 -2.31 71.63
CA CYS A 275 -27.14 -0.92 72.02
C CYS A 275 -26.93 0.13 70.91
#